data_AF-A0AAD1Y2D7-F1
#
_entry.id   AF-A0AAD1Y2D7-F1
#
_cell.length_a   1.000
_cell.length_b   1.000
_cell.length_c   1.000
_cell.angle_alpha   90.00
_cell.angle_beta   90.00
_cell.angle_gamma   90.00
#
_symmetry.space_group_name_H-M   'P 1'
#
loop_
_entity.id
_entity.type
_entity.pdbx_description
1 polymer ?
#
loop_
_entity_poly.entity_id
_entity_poly.type
_entity_poly.pdbx_seq_one_letter_code
_entity_poly.pdbx_strand_id
1 'polypeptide(L)'
;MFDKWQESIPKISGEYMAVILWWIDICAPGWGTIGSSCLGDPNVIMDQVICGILQIITSMCLVGWFWSVWWGALIYKKHWG
;
A
#
# COMPACT_ATOMS: atom_id res chain seq x y z
N MET A 1 -3.27 -3.32 -15.97
CA MET A 1 -3.55 -4.17 -14.78
C MET A 1 -3.18 -3.43 -13.52
N PHE A 2 -1.96 -2.89 -13.44
CA PHE A 2 -1.55 -1.98 -12.38
C PHE A 2 -2.49 -0.78 -12.19
N ASP A 3 -3.04 -0.20 -13.27
CA ASP A 3 -3.98 0.93 -13.15
C ASP A 3 -5.24 0.57 -12.35
N LYS A 4 -5.78 -0.64 -12.57
CA LYS A 4 -6.94 -1.15 -11.80
C LYS A 4 -6.59 -1.33 -10.32
N TRP A 5 -5.39 -1.81 -10.02
CA TRP A 5 -4.91 -1.96 -8.64
C TRP A 5 -4.62 -0.62 -7.96
N GLN A 6 -4.26 0.41 -8.73
CA GLN A 6 -4.10 1.77 -8.21
C GLN A 6 -5.45 2.43 -7.93
N GLU A 7 -6.42 2.22 -8.82
CA GLU A 7 -7.80 2.67 -8.63
C GLU A 7 -8.41 2.08 -7.36
N SER A 8 -8.10 0.81 -7.05
CA SER A 8 -8.58 0.11 -5.86
C SER A 8 -7.83 0.44 -4.56
N ILE A 9 -6.85 1.36 -4.56
CA ILE A 9 -6.23 1.83 -3.31
C ILE A 9 -7.32 2.51 -2.45
N PRO A 10 -7.59 2.07 -1.23
CA PRO A 10 -8.64 2.68 -0.43
C PRO A 10 -8.23 4.05 0.11
N LYS A 11 -9.21 4.94 0.32
CA LYS A 11 -8.96 6.24 0.96
C LYS A 11 -9.02 6.06 2.47
N ILE A 12 -7.88 6.20 3.13
CA ILE A 12 -7.78 6.09 4.59
C ILE A 12 -8.40 7.33 5.24
N SER A 13 -8.93 7.26 6.46
CA SER A 13 -9.62 8.38 7.12
C SER A 13 -8.69 9.36 7.86
N GLY A 14 -7.39 9.06 7.98
CA GLY A 14 -6.44 9.89 8.74
C GLY A 14 -5.11 10.12 8.02
N GLU A 15 -4.72 11.40 7.93
CA GLU A 15 -3.48 11.85 7.27
C GLU A 15 -2.24 11.23 7.91
N TYR A 16 -2.19 11.22 9.25
CA TYR A 16 -1.13 10.58 10.01
C TYR A 16 -1.04 9.08 9.73
N MET A 17 -2.17 8.41 9.54
CA MET A 17 -2.18 6.97 9.27
C MET A 17 -1.63 6.66 7.87
N ALA A 18 -1.94 7.48 6.88
CA ALA A 18 -1.37 7.35 5.54
C ALA A 18 0.15 7.53 5.55
N VAL A 19 0.67 8.48 6.34
CA VAL A 19 2.12 8.68 6.53
C VAL A 19 2.76 7.49 7.24
N ILE A 20 2.13 6.97 8.29
CA ILE A 20 2.62 5.79 9.02
C ILE A 20 2.69 4.58 8.09
N LEU A 21 1.67 4.33 7.28
CA LEU A 21 1.65 3.20 6.35
C LEU A 21 2.73 3.34 5.27
N TRP A 22 3.00 4.56 4.81
CA TRP A 22 4.12 4.80 3.90
C TRP A 22 5.47 4.49 4.56
N TRP A 23 5.69 4.92 5.81
CA TRP A 23 6.87 4.54 6.57
C TRP A 23 7.00 3.04 6.77
N ILE A 24 5.88 2.35 7.01
CA ILE A 24 5.86 0.89 7.11
C ILE A 24 6.30 0.26 5.79
N ASP A 25 5.80 0.72 4.64
CA ASP A 25 6.21 0.17 3.33
C ASP A 25 7.71 0.43 3.01
N ILE A 26 8.32 1.47 3.58
CA ILE A 26 9.78 1.70 3.48
C ILE A 26 10.57 0.68 4.31
N CYS A 27 10.17 0.44 5.57
CA CYS A 27 10.90 -0.42 6.50
C CYS A 27 10.56 -1.91 6.35
N ALA A 28 9.34 -2.22 5.94
CA ALA A 28 8.71 -3.53 5.90
C ALA A 28 7.82 -3.62 4.64
N PRO A 29 8.42 -3.88 3.46
CA PRO A 29 7.71 -3.76 2.18
C PRO A 29 6.49 -4.68 2.11
N GLY A 30 5.35 -4.11 1.76
CA GLY A 30 4.06 -4.80 1.57
C GLY A 30 3.15 -4.79 2.79
N TRP A 31 3.67 -4.52 3.99
CA TRP A 31 2.85 -4.48 5.20
C TRP A 31 1.99 -3.22 5.30
N GLY A 32 2.49 -2.07 4.84
CA GLY A 32 1.71 -0.83 4.77
C GLY A 32 0.61 -0.94 3.72
N THR A 33 0.92 -1.56 2.59
CA THR A 33 -0.05 -1.85 1.54
C THR A 33 -1.16 -2.81 2.01
N ILE A 34 -0.84 -3.91 2.71
CA ILE A 34 -1.86 -4.79 3.33
C ILE A 34 -2.67 -4.02 4.40
N GLY A 35 -2.00 -3.25 5.26
CA GLY A 35 -2.65 -2.46 6.29
C GLY A 35 -3.66 -1.46 5.72
N SER A 36 -3.34 -0.83 4.57
CA SER A 36 -4.25 0.09 3.88
C SER A 36 -5.57 -0.58 3.49
N SER A 37 -5.53 -1.87 3.10
CA SER A 37 -6.70 -2.68 2.73
C SER A 37 -7.74 -2.78 3.85
N CYS A 38 -7.28 -2.88 5.09
CA CYS A 38 -8.13 -3.06 6.27
C CYS A 38 -8.58 -1.73 6.88
N LEU A 39 -7.87 -0.63 6.59
CA LEU A 39 -8.06 0.66 7.27
C LEU A 39 -8.83 1.68 6.46
N GLY A 40 -8.87 1.54 5.13
CA GLY A 40 -9.52 2.53 4.26
C GLY A 40 -10.89 2.11 3.72
N ASP A 41 -11.35 0.87 3.95
CA ASP A 41 -12.71 0.43 3.61
C ASP A 41 -13.23 -0.55 4.69
N PRO A 42 -14.54 -0.57 4.99
CA PRO A 42 -15.14 -1.58 5.88
C PRO A 42 -14.91 -3.02 5.42
N ASN A 43 -14.77 -3.22 4.11
CA ASN A 43 -14.43 -4.51 3.51
C ASN A 43 -12.95 -4.55 3.14
N VAL A 44 -12.31 -5.70 3.36
CA VAL A 44 -10.91 -5.87 2.97
C VAL A 44 -10.79 -5.88 1.45
N ILE A 45 -10.03 -4.93 0.90
CA ILE A 45 -9.74 -4.84 -0.53
C ILE A 45 -8.63 -5.85 -0.90
N MET A 46 -9.04 -7.00 -1.45
CA MET A 46 -8.12 -8.09 -1.80
C MET A 46 -7.01 -7.69 -2.77
N ASP A 47 -7.24 -6.73 -3.67
CA ASP A 47 -6.20 -6.24 -4.57
C ASP A 47 -4.98 -5.71 -3.81
N GLN A 48 -5.21 -4.95 -2.74
CA GLN A 48 -4.11 -4.42 -1.92
C GLN A 48 -3.43 -5.52 -1.11
N VAL A 49 -4.18 -6.53 -0.67
CA VAL A 49 -3.60 -7.71 -0.02
C VAL A 49 -2.69 -8.47 -0.98
N ILE A 50 -3.15 -8.71 -2.21
CA ILE A 50 -2.38 -9.38 -3.26
C ILE A 50 -1.15 -8.55 -3.62
N CYS A 51 -1.30 -7.23 -3.83
CA CYS A 51 -0.17 -6.32 -4.06
C CYS A 51 0.87 -6.40 -2.95
N GLY A 52 0.46 -6.32 -1.69
CA GLY A 52 1.39 -6.37 -0.56
C GLY A 52 2.08 -7.72 -0.42
N ILE A 53 1.39 -8.84 -0.66
CA ILE A 53 2.02 -10.17 -0.70
C ILE A 53 3.07 -10.26 -1.81
N LEU A 54 2.75 -9.76 -3.02
CA LEU A 54 3.70 -9.73 -4.13
C LEU A 54 4.92 -8.85 -3.80
N GLN A 55 4.72 -7.71 -3.15
CA GLN A 55 5.80 -6.84 -2.67
C GLN A 55 6.67 -7.54 -1.64
N ILE A 56 6.09 -8.28 -0.69
CA ILE A 56 6.84 -9.08 0.30
C ILE A 56 7.70 -10.14 -0.40
N ILE A 57 7.11 -10.95 -1.28
CA ILE A 57 7.82 -12.05 -1.96
C ILE A 57 8.95 -11.52 -2.85
N THR A 58 8.69 -10.42 -3.56
CA THR A 58 9.68 -9.83 -4.49
C THR A 58 10.63 -8.85 -3.80
N SER A 59 10.47 -8.58 -2.51
CA SER A 59 11.31 -7.64 -1.74
C SER A 59 12.76 -8.10 -1.63
N MET A 60 13.01 -9.42 -1.57
CA MET A 60 14.36 -9.99 -1.48
C MET A 60 15.21 -9.64 -2.72
N CYS A 61 14.56 -9.41 -3.86
CA CYS A 61 15.19 -8.99 -5.11
C CYS A 61 15.23 -7.46 -5.28
N LEU A 62 14.91 -6.69 -4.23
CA LEU A 62 14.74 -5.23 -4.22
C LEU A 62 13.59 -4.68 -5.09
N VAL A 63 13.10 -5.45 -6.07
CA VAL A 63 11.96 -5.07 -6.92
C VAL A 63 10.71 -4.78 -6.08
N GLY A 64 10.36 -5.69 -5.18
CA GLY A 64 9.22 -5.52 -4.28
C GLY A 64 9.39 -4.38 -3.30
N TRP A 65 10.63 -4.08 -2.92
CA TRP A 65 10.94 -2.96 -2.03
C TRP A 65 10.68 -1.61 -2.71
N PHE A 66 11.26 -1.38 -3.90
CA PHE A 66 11.00 -0.14 -4.66
C PHE A 66 9.52 0.01 -5.01
N TRP A 67 8.87 -1.09 -5.38
CA TRP A 67 7.44 -1.10 -5.65
C TRP A 67 6.64 -0.71 -4.40
N SER A 68 6.96 -1.28 -3.24
CA SER A 68 6.28 -0.96 -1.99
C SER A 68 6.43 0.51 -1.59
N VAL A 69 7.64 1.08 -1.70
CA VAL A 69 7.89 2.51 -1.44
C VAL A 69 7.06 3.40 -2.36
N TRP A 70 7.01 3.08 -3.65
CA TRP A 70 6.19 3.82 -4.61
C TRP A 70 4.69 3.68 -4.32
N TRP A 71 4.23 2.49 -3.92
CA TRP A 71 2.83 2.25 -3.58
C TRP A 71 2.40 3.02 -2.33
N GLY A 72 3.25 3.05 -1.29
CA GLY A 72 3.01 3.85 -0.10
C GLY A 72 2.90 5.35 -0.42
N ALA A 73 3.69 5.86 -1.37
CA ALA A 73 3.56 7.24 -1.84
C ALA A 73 2.23 7.49 -2.58
N LEU A 74 1.70 6.50 -3.31
CA LEU A 74 0.36 6.58 -3.94
C LEU A 74 -0.76 6.57 -2.89
N ILE A 75 -0.65 5.74 -1.85
CA ILE A 75 -1.58 5.72 -0.71
C ILE A 75 -1.61 7.10 -0.05
N TYR A 76 -0.44 7.68 0.24
CA TYR A 76 -0.33 9.03 0.80
C TYR A 76 -0.94 10.10 -0.13
N LYS A 77 -0.60 10.07 -1.42
CA LYS A 77 -1.13 11.03 -2.41
C LYS A 77 -2.65 10.98 -2.54
N LYS A 78 -3.25 9.79 -2.49
CA LYS A 78 -4.71 9.61 -2.58
C LYS A 78 -5.45 10.19 -1.38
N HIS A 79 -4.76 10.30 -0.24
CA HIS A 79 -5.33 10.90 0.96
C HIS A 79 -5.20 12.42 0.99
N TRP A 80 -4.06 12.97 0.56
CA TRP A 80 -3.83 14.43 0.47
C TRP A 80 -4.57 15.10 -0.71
N GLY A 81 -5.06 14.31 -1.66
CA GLY A 81 -5.82 14.76 -2.84
C GLY A 81 -7.34 14.76 -2.68
#